data_AF-A0A1T4ZVC6-F1
#
_entry.id   AF-A0A1T4ZVC6-F1
#
_cell.length_a   1.000
_cell.length_b   1.000
_cell.length_c   1.000
_cell.angle_alpha   90.00
_cell.angle_beta   90.00
_cell.angle_gamma   90.00
#
_symmetry.space_group_name_H-M   'P 1'
#
loop_
_entity.id
_entity.type
_entity.pdbx_description
1 polymer ?
#
loop_
_entity_poly.entity_id
_entity_poly.type
_entity_poly.pdbx_seq_one_letter_code
_entity_poly.pdbx_strand_id
1 'polypeptide(L)'
;MFAFTTNQWVIVALVFVLGWLFGLFTLSGNRRWKPDFERERTLRIAAEEQNDRLSAKLTELEGERDRRVELEREREHHAARAAAASERIAELEKRRPAVNADTAGAIAAAASGQRDDLARIFGVGRGGEIRLNELGIHRYADIIALSPSEEAELEGRMGLAPGAIADERWREQAEILRKGEFDEHARRFA
;
A
#
# COMPACT_ATOMS: atom_id res chain seq x y z
N MET A 1 -89.96 -6.11 -73.36
CA MET A 1 -89.40 -5.13 -72.41
C MET A 1 -90.10 -5.33 -71.08
N PHE A 2 -89.40 -5.77 -70.03
CA PHE A 2 -89.99 -5.81 -68.68
C PHE A 2 -90.14 -4.37 -68.19
N ALA A 3 -91.39 -3.91 -67.98
CA ALA A 3 -91.65 -2.59 -67.42
C ALA A 3 -91.64 -2.70 -65.89
N PHE A 4 -90.68 -2.04 -65.26
CA PHE A 4 -90.60 -1.98 -63.79
C PHE A 4 -91.72 -1.10 -63.23
N THR A 5 -92.35 -1.59 -62.17
CA THR A 5 -93.37 -0.83 -61.43
C THR A 5 -92.71 0.17 -60.45
N THR A 6 -93.41 1.25 -60.12
CA THR A 6 -92.93 2.27 -59.16
C THR A 6 -92.50 1.64 -57.83
N ASN A 7 -93.25 0.66 -57.33
CA ASN A 7 -92.93 -0.05 -56.08
C ASN A 7 -91.60 -0.81 -56.16
N GLN A 8 -91.25 -1.38 -57.32
CA GLN A 8 -89.97 -2.08 -57.49
C GLN A 8 -88.79 -1.10 -57.45
N TRP A 9 -88.94 0.09 -58.04
CA TRP A 9 -87.93 1.15 -57.94
C TRP A 9 -87.74 1.64 -56.50
N VAL A 10 -88.82 1.76 -55.72
CA VAL A 10 -88.76 2.11 -54.30
C VAL A 10 -88.02 1.05 -53.48
N ILE A 11 -88.28 -0.25 -53.72
CA ILE A 11 -87.60 -1.34 -53.02
C ILE A 11 -86.09 -1.34 -53.33
N VAL A 12 -85.70 -1.16 -54.59
CA VAL A 12 -84.28 -1.09 -54.98
C VAL A 12 -83.58 0.09 -54.31
N ALA A 13 -84.23 1.26 -54.27
CA ALA A 13 -83.68 2.43 -53.60
C ALA A 13 -83.49 2.19 -52.09
N LEU A 14 -84.46 1.55 -51.43
CA LEU A 14 -84.37 1.23 -50.00
C LEU A 14 -83.22 0.24 -49.72
N VAL A 15 -83.09 -0.82 -50.50
CA VAL A 15 -82.00 -1.80 -50.34
C VAL A 15 -80.65 -1.14 -50.59
N PHE A 16 -80.54 -0.26 -51.57
CA PHE A 16 -79.32 0.49 -51.84
C PHE A 16 -78.95 1.41 -50.67
N VAL A 17 -79.91 2.17 -50.14
CA VAL A 17 -79.68 3.05 -48.98
C VAL A 17 -79.34 2.26 -47.73
N LEU A 18 -80.02 1.14 -47.48
CA LEU A 18 -79.70 0.23 -46.37
C LEU A 18 -78.31 -0.38 -46.51
N GLY A 19 -77.94 -0.86 -47.69
CA GLY A 19 -76.60 -1.37 -47.97
C GLY A 19 -75.52 -0.29 -47.82
N TRP A 20 -75.82 0.94 -48.26
CA TRP A 20 -74.92 2.08 -48.12
C TRP A 20 -74.73 2.50 -46.66
N LEU A 21 -75.81 2.58 -45.87
CA LEU A 21 -75.77 2.85 -44.44
C LEU A 21 -75.05 1.74 -43.66
N PHE A 22 -75.30 0.47 -44.03
CA PHE A 22 -74.62 -0.67 -43.43
C PHE A 22 -73.11 -0.67 -43.75
N GLY A 23 -72.73 -0.31 -44.98
CA GLY A 23 -71.34 -0.10 -45.36
C GLY A 23 -70.66 1.01 -44.53
N LEU A 24 -71.32 2.16 -44.36
CA LEU A 24 -70.80 3.25 -43.53
C LEU A 24 -70.66 2.86 -42.05
N PHE A 25 -71.62 2.10 -41.52
CA PHE A 25 -71.58 1.63 -40.13
C PHE A 25 -70.40 0.70 -39.89
N THR A 26 -70.11 -0.23 -40.81
CA THR A 26 -68.99 -1.18 -40.69
C THR A 26 -67.63 -0.52 -40.87
N LEU A 27 -67.50 0.51 -41.71
CA LEU A 27 -66.27 1.28 -41.86
C LEU A 27 -65.99 2.25 -40.70
N SER A 28 -66.99 2.52 -39.84
CA SER A 28 -66.84 3.41 -38.68
C SER A 28 -66.11 2.77 -37.48
N GLY A 29 -65.58 1.55 -37.66
CA GLY A 29 -64.76 0.84 -36.67
C GLY A 29 -63.79 1.77 -35.95
N ASN A 30 -64.09 2.03 -34.69
CA ASN A 30 -63.49 3.06 -33.84
C ASN A 30 -61.96 3.08 -33.97
N ARG A 31 -61.40 4.05 -34.70
CA ARG A 31 -59.96 4.19 -35.04
C ARG A 31 -59.02 4.35 -33.83
N ARG A 32 -59.55 4.30 -32.60
CA ARG A 32 -58.81 4.45 -31.34
C ARG A 32 -57.85 3.30 -31.03
N TRP A 33 -58.01 2.13 -31.65
CA TRP A 33 -57.10 1.00 -31.43
C TRP A 33 -55.64 1.29 -31.86
N LYS A 34 -55.42 2.16 -32.86
CA LYS A 34 -54.07 2.54 -33.30
C LYS A 34 -53.30 3.35 -32.26
N PRO A 35 -53.80 4.51 -31.76
CA PRO A 35 -53.08 5.30 -30.77
C PRO A 35 -52.94 4.58 -29.42
N ASP A 36 -53.89 3.74 -29.03
CA ASP A 36 -53.78 2.97 -27.78
C ASP A 36 -52.73 1.85 -27.89
N PHE A 37 -52.60 1.18 -29.04
CA PHE A 37 -51.53 0.21 -29.30
C PHE A 37 -50.15 0.88 -29.34
N GLU A 38 -50.03 2.04 -29.99
CA GLU A 38 -48.80 2.82 -30.00
C GLU A 38 -48.40 3.26 -28.59
N ARG A 39 -49.36 3.71 -27.76
CA ARG A 39 -49.12 4.07 -26.36
C ARG A 39 -48.68 2.88 -25.51
N GLU A 40 -49.32 1.72 -25.66
CA GLU A 40 -48.91 0.50 -24.97
C GLU A 40 -47.47 0.09 -25.36
N ARG A 41 -47.13 0.21 -26.65
CA ARG A 41 -45.78 -0.09 -27.14
C ARG A 41 -44.74 0.88 -26.57
N THR A 42 -45.01 2.17 -26.51
CA THR A 42 -44.08 3.14 -25.92
C THR A 42 -43.88 2.92 -24.42
N LEU A 43 -44.95 2.57 -23.70
CA LEU A 43 -44.85 2.22 -22.28
C LEU A 43 -44.00 0.97 -22.05
N ARG A 44 -44.15 -0.07 -22.89
CA ARG A 44 -43.32 -1.27 -22.80
C ARG A 44 -41.85 -0.99 -23.07
N ILE A 45 -41.55 -0.23 -24.12
CA ILE A 45 -40.17 0.18 -24.44
C ILE A 45 -39.58 0.98 -23.27
N ALA A 46 -40.34 1.92 -22.69
CA ALA A 46 -39.87 2.70 -21.54
C ALA A 46 -39.67 1.84 -20.28
N ALA A 47 -40.52 0.84 -20.05
CA ALA A 47 -40.39 -0.08 -18.93
C ALA A 47 -39.19 -1.03 -19.10
N GLU A 48 -38.97 -1.54 -20.31
CA GLU A 48 -37.77 -2.31 -20.67
C GLU A 48 -36.50 -1.46 -20.46
N GLU A 49 -36.49 -0.22 -20.94
CA GLU A 49 -35.37 0.71 -20.74
C GLU A 49 -35.12 0.99 -19.25
N GLN A 50 -36.17 1.14 -18.44
CA GLN A 50 -36.01 1.27 -17.00
C GLN A 50 -35.43 0.01 -16.36
N ASN A 51 -35.86 -1.17 -16.79
CA ASN A 51 -35.34 -2.44 -16.29
C ASN A 51 -33.87 -2.62 -16.68
N ASP A 52 -33.49 -2.26 -17.91
CA ASP A 52 -32.10 -2.26 -18.37
C ASP A 52 -31.23 -1.30 -17.55
N ARG A 53 -31.75 -0.10 -17.24
CA ARG A 53 -31.04 0.85 -16.36
C ARG A 53 -30.90 0.32 -14.93
N LEU A 54 -31.93 -0.32 -14.39
CA LEU A 54 -31.89 -0.89 -13.04
C LEU A 54 -30.96 -2.09 -12.97
N SER A 55 -30.96 -2.96 -13.98
CA SER A 55 -30.06 -4.11 -14.06
C SER A 55 -28.60 -3.65 -14.20
N ALA A 56 -28.33 -2.63 -15.03
CA ALA A 56 -27.00 -2.03 -15.12
C ALA A 56 -26.54 -1.39 -13.80
N LYS A 57 -27.43 -0.73 -13.06
CA LYS A 57 -27.10 -0.21 -11.72
C LYS A 57 -26.84 -1.33 -10.72
N LEU A 58 -27.58 -2.44 -10.81
CA LEU A 58 -27.39 -3.58 -9.92
C LEU A 58 -25.98 -4.18 -10.11
N THR A 59 -25.56 -4.40 -11.35
CA THR A 59 -24.22 -4.93 -11.66
C THR A 59 -23.10 -3.97 -11.26
N GLU A 60 -23.32 -2.67 -11.40
CA GLU A 60 -22.40 -1.65 -10.88
C GLU A 60 -22.25 -1.72 -9.36
N LEU A 61 -23.37 -1.75 -8.63
CA LEU A 61 -23.39 -1.84 -7.16
C LEU A 61 -22.79 -3.16 -6.64
N GLU A 62 -23.03 -4.27 -7.34
CA GLU A 62 -22.40 -5.55 -7.04
C GLU A 62 -20.87 -5.45 -7.18
N GLY A 63 -20.39 -4.83 -8.27
CA GLY A 63 -18.97 -4.57 -8.48
C GLY A 63 -18.37 -3.65 -7.41
N GLU A 64 -19.10 -2.61 -6.97
CA GLU A 64 -18.67 -1.76 -5.85
C GLU A 64 -18.60 -2.52 -4.52
N ARG A 65 -19.59 -3.37 -4.24
CA ARG A 65 -19.60 -4.20 -3.03
C ARG A 65 -18.41 -5.14 -3.02
N ASP A 66 -18.10 -5.81 -4.14
CA ASP A 66 -16.98 -6.72 -4.23
C ASP A 66 -15.63 -6.00 -4.04
N ARG A 67 -15.48 -4.79 -4.60
CA ARG A 67 -14.31 -3.94 -4.32
C ARG A 67 -14.17 -3.58 -2.85
N ARG A 68 -15.28 -3.25 -2.17
CA ARG A 68 -15.26 -2.95 -0.72
C ARG A 68 -14.84 -4.15 0.11
N VAL A 69 -15.36 -5.33 -0.21
CA VAL A 69 -15.00 -6.57 0.48
C VAL A 69 -13.51 -6.90 0.27
N GLU A 70 -12.99 -6.70 -0.93
CA GLU A 70 -11.56 -6.94 -1.20
C GLU A 70 -10.66 -5.99 -0.40
N LEU A 71 -11.00 -4.69 -0.38
CA LEU A 71 -10.28 -3.70 0.44
C LEU A 71 -10.32 -4.04 1.93
N GLU A 72 -11.44 -4.56 2.42
CA GLU A 72 -11.57 -4.99 3.82
C GLU A 72 -10.65 -6.19 4.10
N ARG A 73 -10.61 -7.19 3.22
CA ARG A 73 -9.69 -8.34 3.34
C ARG A 73 -8.22 -7.91 3.31
N GLU A 74 -7.85 -7.00 2.42
CA GLU A 74 -6.49 -6.45 2.38
C GLU A 74 -6.13 -5.78 3.71
N ARG A 75 -7.04 -4.94 4.24
CA ARG A 75 -6.84 -4.27 5.53
C ARG A 75 -6.72 -5.24 6.69
N GLU A 76 -7.56 -6.26 6.74
CA GLU A 76 -7.47 -7.34 7.74
C GLU A 76 -6.14 -8.08 7.65
N HIS A 77 -5.69 -8.41 6.44
CA HIS A 77 -4.40 -9.05 6.21
C HIS A 77 -3.23 -8.14 6.65
N HIS A 78 -3.29 -6.84 6.36
CA HIS A 78 -2.31 -5.87 6.85
C HIS A 78 -2.33 -5.76 8.38
N ALA A 79 -3.51 -5.71 9.00
CA ALA A 79 -3.65 -5.66 10.45
C ALA A 79 -3.13 -6.94 11.13
N ALA A 80 -3.42 -8.12 10.56
CA ALA A 80 -2.90 -9.39 11.04
C ALA A 80 -1.37 -9.47 10.95
N ARG A 81 -0.77 -9.01 9.84
CA ARG A 81 0.69 -8.93 9.71
C ARG A 81 1.31 -7.96 10.72
N ALA A 82 0.69 -6.80 10.94
CA ALA A 82 1.15 -5.84 11.93
C ALA A 82 1.06 -6.40 13.37
N ALA A 83 -0.03 -7.10 13.70
CA ALA A 83 -0.21 -7.76 14.99
C ALA A 83 0.80 -8.88 15.21
N ALA A 84 1.05 -9.72 14.20
CA ALA A 84 2.08 -10.77 14.28
C ALA A 84 3.48 -10.19 14.44
N ALA A 85 3.78 -9.08 13.75
CA ALA A 85 5.06 -8.38 13.89
C ALA A 85 5.24 -7.78 15.29
N SER A 86 4.20 -7.15 15.85
CA SER A 86 4.27 -6.58 17.20
C SER A 86 4.39 -7.65 18.28
N GLU A 87 3.69 -8.78 18.14
CA GLU A 87 3.85 -9.94 19.02
C GLU A 87 5.28 -10.49 18.95
N ARG A 88 5.84 -10.59 17.73
CA ARG A 88 7.22 -11.03 17.54
C ARG A 88 8.23 -10.09 18.20
N ILE A 89 8.03 -8.77 18.10
CA ILE A 89 8.87 -7.77 18.78
C ILE A 89 8.77 -7.94 20.29
N ALA A 90 7.57 -8.05 20.84
CA ALA A 90 7.36 -8.23 22.29
C ALA A 90 8.04 -9.51 22.81
N GLU A 91 8.01 -10.60 22.05
CA GLU A 91 8.71 -11.84 22.39
C GLU A 91 10.24 -11.67 22.32
N LEU A 92 10.76 -10.94 21.33
CA LEU A 92 12.18 -10.62 21.23
C LEU A 92 12.64 -9.72 22.38
N GLU A 93 11.83 -8.76 22.81
CA GLU A 93 12.12 -7.91 23.95
C GLU A 93 12.20 -8.71 25.25
N LYS A 94 11.28 -9.65 25.49
CA LYS A 94 11.33 -10.56 26.64
C LYS A 94 12.58 -11.43 26.66
N ARG A 95 13.05 -11.86 25.48
CA ARG A 95 14.24 -12.71 25.33
C ARG A 95 15.54 -11.93 25.25
N ARG A 96 15.48 -10.60 25.12
CA ARG A 96 16.67 -9.77 25.01
C ARG A 96 17.41 -9.78 26.35
N PRO A 97 18.71 -10.12 26.39
CA PRO A 97 19.50 -9.88 27.59
C PRO A 97 19.50 -8.38 27.88
N ALA A 98 19.47 -8.00 29.17
CA ALA A 98 19.53 -6.60 29.56
C ALA A 98 20.72 -5.94 28.86
N VAL A 99 20.45 -4.96 27.99
CA VAL A 99 21.52 -4.08 27.49
C VAL A 99 21.98 -3.31 28.73
N ASN A 100 23.17 -3.61 29.20
CA ASN A 100 23.75 -2.94 30.36
C ASN A 100 23.70 -1.43 30.11
N ALA A 101 23.25 -0.67 31.11
CA ALA A 101 23.21 0.78 31.08
C ALA A 101 24.57 1.40 30.67
N ASP A 102 25.67 0.65 30.82
CA ASP A 102 27.01 0.97 30.34
C ASP A 102 27.10 1.24 28.84
N THR A 103 26.35 0.54 27.97
CA THR A 103 26.42 0.81 26.52
C THR A 103 25.76 2.15 26.17
N ALA A 104 24.64 2.48 26.82
CA ALA A 104 23.98 3.78 26.64
C ALA A 104 24.82 4.93 27.25
N GLY A 105 25.44 4.69 28.41
CA GLY A 105 26.37 5.62 29.04
C GLY A 105 27.63 5.87 28.21
N ALA A 106 28.20 4.84 27.57
CA ALA A 106 29.34 4.98 26.68
C ALA A 106 29.01 5.83 25.44
N ILE A 107 27.84 5.63 24.83
CA ILE A 107 27.38 6.42 23.67
C ILE A 107 27.13 7.88 24.07
N ALA A 108 26.51 8.14 25.23
CA ALA A 108 26.29 9.49 25.73
C ALA A 108 27.60 10.20 26.09
N ALA A 109 28.56 9.49 26.68
CA ALA A 109 29.88 10.01 27.00
C ALA A 109 30.65 10.41 25.73
N ALA A 110 30.57 9.59 24.67
CA ALA A 110 31.13 9.92 23.36
C ALA A 110 30.46 11.16 22.73
N ALA A 111 29.12 11.25 22.77
CA ALA A 111 28.39 12.40 22.24
C ALA A 111 28.68 13.72 23.00
N SER A 112 29.02 13.64 24.28
CA SER A 112 29.42 14.79 25.11
C SER A 112 30.89 15.22 24.95
N GLY A 113 31.67 14.54 24.09
CA GLY A 113 33.09 14.80 23.89
C GLY A 113 33.99 14.39 25.07
N GLN A 114 33.46 13.65 26.05
CA GLN A 114 34.24 13.12 27.17
C GLN A 114 35.07 11.89 26.77
N ARG A 115 34.64 11.18 25.73
CA ARG A 115 35.30 10.00 25.15
C ARG A 115 35.29 10.10 23.63
N ASP A 116 36.29 9.48 23.00
CA ASP A 116 36.31 9.32 21.55
C ASP A 116 35.69 7.97 21.16
N ASP A 117 35.13 7.90 19.95
CA ASP A 117 34.54 6.68 19.37
C ASP A 117 35.64 5.76 18.81
N LEU A 118 36.32 5.02 19.70
CA LEU A 118 37.47 4.17 19.33
C LEU A 118 37.09 3.08 18.32
N ALA A 119 35.81 2.72 18.20
CA ALA A 119 35.32 1.77 17.21
C ALA A 119 35.47 2.25 15.76
N ARG A 120 35.80 3.53 15.52
CA ARG A 120 36.14 4.07 14.19
C ARG A 120 37.51 3.64 13.70
N ILE A 121 38.40 3.18 14.58
CA ILE A 121 39.69 2.62 14.17
C ILE A 121 39.43 1.23 13.60
N PHE A 122 39.85 1.01 12.35
CA PHE A 122 39.80 -0.31 11.71
C PHE A 122 40.67 -1.28 12.52
N GLY A 123 40.08 -2.40 12.93
CA GLY A 123 40.72 -3.37 13.83
C GLY A 123 40.12 -3.43 15.24
N VAL A 124 39.59 -2.31 15.73
CA VAL A 124 39.04 -2.21 17.09
C VAL A 124 37.59 -2.71 17.13
N GLY A 125 36.72 -2.10 16.31
CA GLY A 125 35.28 -2.34 16.33
C GLY A 125 34.63 -2.13 17.70
N ARG A 126 33.34 -2.47 17.83
CA ARG A 126 32.59 -2.22 19.09
C ARG A 126 33.07 -3.08 20.25
N GLY A 127 33.44 -4.33 19.99
CA GLY A 127 33.95 -5.24 21.02
C GLY A 127 35.35 -4.84 21.52
N GLY A 128 36.22 -4.33 20.64
CA GLY A 128 37.53 -3.80 21.03
C GLY A 128 37.40 -2.50 21.80
N GLU A 129 36.51 -1.59 21.38
CA GLU A 129 36.25 -0.33 22.09
C GLU A 129 35.82 -0.56 23.55
N ILE A 130 34.94 -1.53 23.79
CA ILE A 130 34.52 -1.88 25.17
C ILE A 130 35.73 -2.32 26.01
N ARG A 131 36.56 -3.22 25.47
CA ARG A 131 37.77 -3.69 26.16
C ARG A 131 38.77 -2.56 26.38
N LEU A 132 39.03 -1.72 25.39
CA LEU A 132 39.90 -0.55 25.54
C LEU A 132 39.40 0.38 26.66
N ASN A 133 38.09 0.64 26.70
CA ASN A 133 37.47 1.43 27.76
C ASN A 133 37.62 0.77 29.14
N GLU A 134 37.45 -0.55 29.26
CA GLU A 134 37.70 -1.29 30.52
C GLU A 134 39.17 -1.20 30.97
N LEU A 135 40.09 -1.10 30.02
CA LEU A 135 41.53 -0.94 30.25
C LEU A 135 41.93 0.53 30.51
N GLY A 136 40.97 1.46 30.52
CA GLY A 136 41.17 2.88 30.81
C GLY A 136 41.54 3.76 29.61
N ILE A 137 41.50 3.19 28.39
CA ILE A 137 41.75 3.91 27.14
C ILE A 137 40.40 4.42 26.63
N HIS A 138 40.23 5.74 26.62
CA HIS A 138 38.95 6.37 26.32
C HIS A 138 39.01 7.38 25.17
N ARG A 139 40.21 7.77 24.74
CA ARG A 139 40.44 8.79 23.72
C ARG A 139 41.46 8.35 22.68
N TYR A 140 41.37 8.93 21.48
CA TYR A 140 42.37 8.73 20.43
C TYR A 140 43.76 9.14 20.91
N ALA A 141 43.85 10.19 21.74
CA ALA A 141 45.10 10.65 22.35
C ALA A 141 45.80 9.56 23.18
N ASP A 142 45.02 8.74 23.89
CA ASP A 142 45.56 7.65 24.72
C ASP A 142 46.19 6.57 23.83
N ILE A 143 45.57 6.27 22.69
CA ILE A 143 46.11 5.33 21.69
C ILE A 143 47.38 5.90 21.06
N ILE A 144 47.38 7.17 20.65
CA ILE A 144 48.54 7.84 20.03
C ILE A 144 49.76 7.85 20.97
N ALA A 145 49.52 7.96 22.28
CA ALA A 145 50.56 8.00 23.30
C ALA A 145 51.22 6.63 23.59
N LEU A 146 50.67 5.52 23.10
CA LEU A 146 51.19 4.18 23.35
C LEU A 146 52.62 4.02 22.81
N SER A 147 53.52 3.58 23.68
CA SER A 147 54.85 3.08 23.33
C SER A 147 54.78 1.64 22.81
N PRO A 148 55.81 1.16 22.08
CA PRO A 148 55.83 -0.22 21.58
C PRO A 148 55.70 -1.29 22.68
N SER A 149 56.21 -1.01 23.89
CA SER A 149 56.03 -1.90 25.04
C SER A 149 54.59 -1.91 25.56
N GLU A 150 53.92 -0.76 25.55
CA GLU A 150 52.52 -0.65 25.98
C GLU A 150 51.56 -1.25 24.94
N GLU A 151 51.88 -1.14 23.64
CA GLU A 151 51.15 -1.83 22.57
C GLU A 151 51.17 -3.35 22.81
N ALA A 152 52.35 -3.93 23.09
CA ALA A 152 52.48 -5.37 23.35
C ALA A 152 51.73 -5.82 24.61
N GLU A 153 51.75 -5.02 25.68
CA GLU A 153 50.96 -5.30 26.88
C GLU A 153 49.46 -5.22 26.60
N LEU A 154 49.03 -4.20 25.85
CA LEU A 154 47.64 -3.99 25.48
C LEU A 154 47.11 -5.12 24.60
N GLU A 155 47.90 -5.57 23.62
CA GLU A 155 47.59 -6.74 22.78
C GLU A 155 47.35 -7.99 23.64
N GLY A 156 48.25 -8.27 24.59
CA GLY A 156 48.11 -9.40 25.51
C GLY A 156 46.85 -9.32 26.36
N ARG A 157 46.51 -8.12 26.86
CA ARG A 157 45.30 -7.89 27.68
C ARG A 157 44.01 -7.95 26.85
N MET A 158 44.07 -7.59 25.57
CA MET A 158 42.93 -7.68 24.65
C MET A 158 42.79 -9.04 23.96
N GLY A 159 43.78 -9.93 24.12
CA GLY A 159 43.81 -11.23 23.45
C GLY A 159 44.07 -11.13 21.94
N LEU A 160 44.77 -10.08 21.51
CA LEU A 160 45.19 -9.90 20.11
C LEU A 160 46.49 -10.64 19.82
N ALA A 161 46.77 -10.87 18.54
CA ALA A 161 48.05 -11.40 18.12
C ALA A 161 49.17 -10.37 18.40
N PRO A 162 50.37 -10.81 18.80
CA PRO A 162 51.50 -9.89 18.98
C PRO A 162 51.80 -9.12 17.69
N GLY A 163 51.90 -7.80 17.78
CA GLY A 163 52.13 -6.89 16.65
C GLY A 163 50.88 -6.42 15.91
N ALA A 164 49.68 -6.92 16.25
CA ALA A 164 48.44 -6.57 15.57
C ALA A 164 48.15 -5.05 15.58
N ILE A 165 48.40 -4.36 16.70
CA ILE A 165 48.13 -2.92 16.81
C ILE A 165 49.05 -2.11 15.88
N ALA A 166 50.32 -2.54 15.77
CA ALA A 166 51.30 -1.92 14.89
C ALA A 166 51.02 -2.22 13.42
N ASP A 167 50.71 -3.47 13.09
CA ASP A 167 50.41 -3.93 11.72
C ASP A 167 49.16 -3.23 11.16
N GLU A 168 48.13 -3.06 11.99
CA GLU A 168 46.90 -2.36 11.63
C GLU A 168 47.02 -0.84 11.82
N ARG A 169 48.18 -0.34 12.26
CA ARG A 169 48.52 1.09 12.34
C ARG A 169 47.52 1.92 13.16
N TRP A 170 47.08 1.39 14.30
CA TRP A 170 46.03 2.03 15.11
C TRP A 170 46.37 3.46 15.53
N ARG A 171 47.64 3.72 15.89
CA ARG A 171 48.13 5.07 16.26
C ARG A 171 47.95 6.09 15.15
N GLU A 172 48.23 5.70 13.92
CA GLU A 172 48.12 6.59 12.77
C GLU A 172 46.66 6.87 12.41
N GLN A 173 45.81 5.85 12.47
CA GLN A 173 44.38 6.01 12.33
C GLN A 173 43.81 6.97 13.39
N ALA A 174 44.18 6.75 14.66
CA ALA A 174 43.77 7.59 15.78
C ALA A 174 44.18 9.05 15.61
N GLU A 175 45.38 9.33 15.09
CA GLU A 175 45.84 10.71 14.84
C GLU A 175 45.02 11.43 13.76
N ILE A 176 44.64 10.73 12.68
CA ILE A 176 43.79 11.29 11.63
C ILE A 176 42.37 11.56 12.17
N LEU A 177 41.81 10.60 12.92
CA LEU A 177 40.49 10.71 13.53
C LEU A 177 40.44 11.84 14.58
N ARG A 178 41.51 12.03 15.37
CA ARG A 178 41.63 13.12 16.36
C ARG A 178 41.62 14.50 15.71
N LYS A 179 42.15 14.65 14.49
CA LYS A 179 42.09 15.90 13.72
C LYS A 179 40.71 16.17 13.09
N GLY A 180 39.79 15.22 13.16
CA GLY A 180 38.48 15.29 12.52
C GLY A 180 38.54 15.00 11.01
N GLU A 181 39.65 14.45 10.51
CA GLU A 181 39.85 14.14 9.09
C GLU A 181 39.21 12.78 8.72
N PHE A 182 37.92 12.61 9.04
CA PHE A 182 37.20 11.33 8.87
C PHE A 182 37.19 10.84 7.42
N ASP A 183 37.07 11.75 6.45
CA ASP A 183 37.08 11.41 5.02
C ASP A 183 38.45 10.91 4.55
N GLU A 184 39.54 11.44 5.13
CA GLU A 184 40.90 11.01 4.80
C GLU A 184 41.20 9.65 5.42
N HIS A 185 40.77 9.43 6.66
CA HIS A 185 40.85 8.12 7.31
C HIS A 185 40.12 7.06 6.48
N ALA A 186 38.90 7.34 6.04
CA ALA A 186 38.12 6.42 5.20
C ALA A 186 38.83 6.14 3.87
N ARG A 187 39.40 7.14 3.19
CA ARG A 187 40.14 6.92 1.93
C ARG A 187 41.37 6.04 2.08
N ARG A 188 42.02 6.10 3.24
CA ARG A 188 43.34 5.47 3.45
C ARG A 188 43.25 4.08 4.08
N PHE A 189 42.18 3.79 4.81
CA PHE A 189 42.03 2.57 5.61
C PHE A 189 40.72 1.79 5.37
N ALA A 190 39.75 2.33 4.60
CA ALA A 190 38.57 1.59 4.14
C ALA A 190 38.82 0.87 2.81
#